data_AF-A0A7K2TFS3-F1
#
_entry.id   AF-A0A7K2TFS3-F1
#
_cell.length_a   1.000
_cell.length_b   1.000
_cell.length_c   1.000
_cell.angle_alpha   90.00
_cell.angle_beta   90.00
_cell.angle_gamma   90.00
#
_symmetry.space_group_name_H-M   'P 1'
#
loop_
_entity.id
_entity.type
_entity.pdbx_description
1 polymer ?
#
loop_
_entity_poly.entity_id
_entity_poly.type
_entity_poly.pdbx_seq_one_letter_code
_entity_poly.pdbx_strand_id
1 'polypeptide(L)'
;MSEDRTDGRGTARRPASARWAAGVWTAGVAALLAGLPLAARGRLPDPLATHWTLSGSTPDGSLPLWAAALVPALVWLVTAVAVAVPAARAARPGRRPRAAVARPRLAVLVPVAVILTGAQAATVRANLDRADWHDARQPGLWLLAVLLLAALAGAGGWLLATRRPADAAPAGEDTPALDVPEGRRLVWFSRTSNHWLRLMAAVPGAVALGALVALAGGLARADTLWALFAGCAVASLACALCSSVQARVSERGLEVAFGPLAWPRRRWAPGDIEAARAEDRRPSEVGGWGYRLSGLGTTVMLRSGECLVIRPRGRRTDFAVSVDDAERGAALLNTLRARRAS
;
A
#
# COMPACT_ATOMS: atom_id res chain seq x y z
N MET A 1 9.41 -34.25 48.68
CA MET A 1 8.78 -35.20 47.75
C MET A 1 7.57 -34.48 47.17
N SER A 2 7.77 -33.53 46.26
CA SER A 2 8.02 -33.63 44.81
C SER A 2 6.76 -33.12 44.11
N GLU A 3 6.94 -32.03 43.38
CA GLU A 3 5.98 -31.41 42.48
C GLU A 3 5.48 -32.42 41.44
N ASP A 4 4.20 -32.30 41.03
CA ASP A 4 3.85 -32.60 39.63
C ASP A 4 2.78 -31.61 39.15
N ARG A 5 3.27 -30.59 38.45
CA ARG A 5 2.47 -29.60 37.71
C ARG A 5 2.64 -29.97 36.25
N THR A 6 1.68 -30.69 35.70
CA THR A 6 1.68 -31.09 34.28
C THR A 6 1.43 -29.86 33.40
N ASP A 7 2.50 -29.17 33.01
CA ASP A 7 2.51 -28.16 31.97
C ASP A 7 2.32 -28.81 30.59
N GLY A 8 1.07 -28.85 30.14
CA GLY A 8 0.70 -29.16 28.77
C GLY A 8 1.17 -28.05 27.82
N ARG A 9 2.46 -28.07 27.45
CA ARG A 9 3.02 -27.21 26.40
C ARG A 9 2.44 -27.60 25.04
N GLY A 10 1.34 -26.96 24.67
CA GLY A 10 0.84 -26.94 23.29
C GLY A 10 1.92 -26.40 22.35
N THR A 11 2.58 -27.29 21.61
CA THR A 11 3.60 -26.95 20.62
C THR A 11 2.97 -26.13 19.50
N ALA A 12 3.14 -24.80 19.55
CA ALA A 12 2.74 -23.90 18.47
C ALA A 12 3.67 -24.05 17.24
N ARG A 13 3.55 -25.16 16.51
CA ARG A 13 4.08 -25.32 15.14
C ARG A 13 3.27 -24.43 14.18
N ARG A 14 3.54 -23.13 14.15
CA ARG A 14 2.91 -22.18 13.20
C ARG A 14 3.82 -21.38 12.23
N PRO A 15 5.17 -21.50 12.18
CA PRO A 15 5.96 -20.71 11.21
C PRO A 15 6.22 -21.41 9.85
N ALA A 16 6.14 -22.74 9.77
CA ALA A 16 6.43 -23.47 8.53
C ALA A 16 5.30 -23.37 7.50
N SER A 17 4.05 -23.49 7.94
CA SER A 17 2.86 -23.51 7.08
C SER A 17 2.65 -22.21 6.29
N ALA A 18 2.95 -21.04 6.87
CA ALA A 18 2.76 -19.76 6.20
C ALA A 18 3.81 -19.49 5.09
N ARG A 19 5.05 -19.96 5.27
CA ARG A 19 6.10 -19.86 4.23
C ARG A 19 5.82 -20.82 3.08
N TRP A 20 5.38 -22.03 3.42
CA TRP A 20 4.90 -23.00 2.45
C TRP A 20 3.72 -22.44 1.65
N ALA A 21 2.70 -21.88 2.32
CA ALA A 21 1.55 -21.27 1.64
C ALA A 21 1.95 -20.11 0.71
N ALA A 22 2.88 -19.23 1.14
CA ALA A 22 3.37 -18.15 0.29
C ALA A 22 4.18 -18.65 -0.91
N GLY A 23 4.99 -19.70 -0.73
CA GLY A 23 5.73 -20.36 -1.81
C GLY A 23 4.79 -21.03 -2.81
N VAL A 24 3.81 -21.79 -2.32
CA VAL A 24 2.77 -22.44 -3.13
C VAL A 24 1.96 -21.40 -3.92
N TRP A 25 1.55 -20.29 -3.29
CA TRP A 25 0.84 -19.23 -4.00
C TRP A 25 1.69 -18.56 -5.07
N THR A 26 2.95 -18.22 -4.75
CA THR A 26 3.87 -17.60 -5.71
C THR A 26 4.12 -18.51 -6.92
N ALA A 27 4.38 -19.79 -6.67
CA ALA A 27 4.53 -20.80 -7.72
C ALA A 27 3.23 -20.99 -8.50
N GLY A 28 2.08 -21.00 -7.83
CA GLY A 28 0.77 -21.11 -8.46
C GLY A 28 0.47 -19.95 -9.42
N VAL A 29 0.76 -18.71 -9.05
CA VAL A 29 0.61 -17.54 -9.94
C VAL A 29 1.58 -17.64 -11.12
N ALA A 30 2.83 -18.05 -10.91
CA ALA A 30 3.80 -18.25 -12.00
C ALA A 30 3.33 -19.33 -12.98
N ALA A 31 2.84 -20.46 -12.46
CA ALA A 31 2.30 -21.57 -13.24
C ALA A 31 1.03 -21.15 -14.00
N LEU A 32 0.17 -20.32 -13.40
CA LEU A 32 -1.00 -19.76 -14.09
C LEU A 32 -0.60 -18.85 -15.24
N LEU A 33 0.36 -17.94 -15.02
CA LEU A 33 0.85 -17.02 -16.05
C LEU A 33 1.45 -17.75 -17.25
N ALA A 34 2.27 -18.77 -16.99
CA ALA A 34 2.87 -19.60 -18.03
C ALA A 34 1.87 -20.57 -18.67
N GLY A 35 0.97 -21.14 -17.87
CA GLY A 35 0.02 -22.17 -18.29
C GLY A 35 -1.12 -21.64 -19.15
N LEU A 36 -1.57 -20.39 -18.95
CA LEU A 36 -2.70 -19.83 -19.69
C LEU A 36 -2.48 -19.84 -21.23
N PRO A 37 -1.37 -19.29 -21.78
CA PRO A 37 -1.10 -19.38 -23.21
C PRO A 37 -0.86 -20.83 -23.67
N LEU A 38 -0.15 -21.63 -22.88
CA LEU A 38 0.19 -23.01 -23.24
C LEU A 38 -1.05 -23.91 -23.33
N ALA A 39 -2.03 -23.73 -22.45
CA ALA A 39 -3.30 -24.45 -22.48
C ALA A 39 -4.15 -24.08 -23.71
N ALA A 40 -4.00 -22.86 -24.22
CA ALA A 40 -4.69 -22.38 -25.41
C ALA A 40 -3.88 -22.53 -26.72
N ARG A 41 -2.70 -23.18 -26.68
CA ARG A 41 -1.73 -23.22 -27.80
C ARG A 41 -2.32 -23.61 -29.17
N GLY A 42 -3.32 -24.50 -29.20
CA GLY A 42 -3.93 -24.97 -30.44
C GLY A 42 -4.90 -23.98 -31.08
N ARG A 43 -5.17 -22.85 -30.41
CA ARG A 43 -6.13 -21.82 -30.82
C ARG A 43 -5.49 -20.42 -30.81
N LEU A 44 -4.17 -20.35 -30.74
CA LEU A 44 -3.41 -19.10 -30.73
C LEU A 44 -2.53 -19.03 -31.98
N PRO A 45 -2.39 -17.85 -32.59
CA PRO A 45 -1.39 -17.62 -33.63
C PRO A 45 0.03 -17.68 -33.03
N ASP A 46 1.03 -18.02 -33.85
CA ASP A 46 2.44 -17.95 -33.49
C ASP A 46 3.18 -17.09 -34.55
N PRO A 47 3.67 -15.88 -34.20
CA PRO A 47 3.63 -15.25 -32.88
C PRO A 47 2.23 -14.72 -32.50
N LEU A 48 2.02 -14.38 -31.22
CA LEU A 48 0.78 -13.77 -30.72
C LEU A 48 0.98 -12.30 -30.32
N ALA A 49 -0.08 -11.52 -30.41
CA ALA A 49 -0.06 -10.11 -30.04
C ALA A 49 0.08 -9.99 -28.52
N THR A 50 1.09 -9.27 -28.07
CA THR A 50 1.35 -9.05 -26.64
C THR A 50 1.43 -7.57 -26.27
N HIS A 51 1.47 -6.70 -27.28
CA HIS A 51 1.50 -5.26 -27.09
C HIS A 51 0.50 -4.59 -28.04
N TRP A 52 -0.11 -3.53 -27.53
CA TRP A 52 -1.07 -2.71 -28.24
C TRP A 52 -0.70 -1.26 -28.06
N THR A 53 -0.88 -0.47 -29.12
CA THR A 53 -0.69 0.98 -29.06
C THR A 53 -1.56 1.60 -27.96
N LEU A 54 -1.03 2.59 -27.25
CA LEU A 54 -1.82 3.37 -26.28
C LEU A 54 -3.01 4.10 -26.94
N SER A 55 -2.96 4.31 -28.26
CA SER A 55 -3.95 5.03 -29.06
C SER A 55 -4.95 4.13 -29.82
N GLY A 56 -4.87 2.81 -29.63
CA GLY A 56 -5.48 1.83 -30.53
C GLY A 56 -5.77 0.47 -29.89
N SER A 57 -6.85 -0.18 -30.28
CA SER A 57 -7.02 -1.63 -30.05
C SER A 57 -6.17 -2.49 -30.99
N THR A 58 -5.38 -1.85 -31.85
CA THR A 58 -4.51 -2.49 -32.84
C THR A 58 -3.20 -2.91 -32.20
N PRO A 59 -2.76 -4.15 -32.44
CA PRO A 59 -1.52 -4.66 -31.91
C PRO A 59 -0.34 -4.09 -32.71
N ASP A 60 0.75 -3.76 -32.02
CA ASP A 60 1.98 -3.20 -32.59
C ASP A 60 3.24 -3.98 -32.12
N GLY A 61 3.06 -5.02 -31.31
CA GLY A 61 4.13 -5.91 -30.91
C GLY A 61 3.62 -7.31 -30.59
N SER A 62 4.42 -8.30 -30.96
CA SER A 62 4.14 -9.72 -30.77
C SER A 62 5.32 -10.45 -30.14
N LEU A 63 5.02 -11.60 -29.54
CA LEU A 63 6.00 -12.51 -28.99
C LEU A 63 5.68 -13.93 -29.43
N PRO A 64 6.70 -14.79 -29.63
CA PRO A 64 6.47 -16.22 -29.79
C PRO A 64 5.84 -16.80 -28.53
N LEU A 65 5.08 -17.90 -28.67
CA LEU A 65 4.28 -18.49 -27.59
C LEU A 65 5.07 -18.71 -26.29
N TRP A 66 6.30 -19.22 -26.40
CA TRP A 66 7.15 -19.48 -25.24
C TRP A 66 7.51 -18.19 -24.48
N ALA A 67 7.77 -17.09 -25.18
CA ALA A 67 8.13 -15.81 -24.57
C ALA A 67 6.91 -15.15 -23.93
N ALA A 68 5.76 -15.19 -24.61
CA ALA A 68 4.50 -14.71 -24.07
C ALA A 68 4.09 -15.46 -22.79
N ALA A 69 4.44 -16.75 -22.66
CA ALA A 69 4.21 -17.54 -21.45
C ALA A 69 5.23 -17.24 -20.34
N LEU A 70 6.53 -17.21 -20.67
CA LEU A 70 7.60 -17.17 -19.66
C LEU A 70 7.94 -15.76 -19.16
N VAL A 71 7.84 -14.72 -20.00
CA VAL A 71 8.22 -13.35 -19.60
C VAL A 71 7.34 -12.82 -18.46
N PRO A 72 5.98 -12.88 -18.51
CA PRO A 72 5.14 -12.44 -17.40
C PRO A 72 5.38 -13.25 -16.12
N ALA A 73 5.60 -14.56 -16.25
CA ALA A 73 5.94 -15.42 -15.12
C ALA A 73 7.29 -15.04 -14.49
N LEU A 74 8.29 -14.69 -15.30
CA LEU A 74 9.58 -14.23 -14.82
C LEU A 74 9.47 -12.87 -14.12
N VAL A 75 8.75 -11.90 -14.69
CA VAL A 75 8.48 -10.59 -14.07
C VAL A 75 7.82 -10.78 -12.70
N TRP A 76 6.85 -11.70 -12.61
CA TRP A 76 6.21 -12.07 -11.35
C TRP A 76 7.20 -12.63 -10.32
N LEU A 77 8.02 -13.62 -10.71
CA LEU A 77 8.99 -14.25 -9.83
C LEU A 77 10.06 -13.26 -9.34
N VAL A 78 10.58 -12.41 -10.23
CA VAL A 78 11.54 -11.35 -9.88
C VAL A 78 10.91 -10.37 -8.89
N THR A 79 9.66 -9.95 -9.11
CA THR A 79 8.94 -9.06 -8.19
C THR A 79 8.74 -9.74 -6.83
N ALA A 80 8.35 -11.01 -6.82
CA ALA A 80 8.18 -11.78 -5.59
C ALA A 80 9.49 -11.91 -4.80
N VAL A 81 10.61 -12.17 -5.47
CA VAL A 81 11.95 -12.22 -4.86
C VAL A 81 12.37 -10.85 -4.33
N ALA A 82 12.21 -9.78 -5.13
CA ALA A 82 12.55 -8.41 -4.75
C ALA A 82 11.79 -7.94 -3.49
N VAL A 83 10.54 -8.40 -3.31
CA VAL A 83 9.74 -8.13 -2.11
C VAL A 83 10.11 -9.08 -0.96
N ALA A 84 10.37 -10.36 -1.24
CA ALA A 84 10.61 -11.38 -0.21
C ALA A 84 11.99 -11.28 0.45
N VAL A 85 13.04 -10.91 -0.29
CA VAL A 85 14.43 -10.92 0.17
C VAL A 85 14.72 -9.84 1.24
N PRO A 86 14.42 -8.54 1.03
CA PRO A 86 14.59 -7.52 2.06
C PRO A 86 13.79 -7.86 3.32
N ALA A 87 12.60 -8.42 3.10
CA ALA A 87 11.69 -8.79 4.14
C ALA A 87 12.16 -10.06 4.92
N ALA A 88 12.89 -10.99 4.30
CA ALA A 88 13.52 -12.11 4.98
C ALA A 88 14.75 -11.66 5.79
N ARG A 89 15.55 -10.72 5.24
CA ARG A 89 16.70 -10.12 5.93
C ARG A 89 16.29 -9.32 7.17
N ALA A 90 15.14 -8.64 7.12
CA ALA A 90 14.56 -7.94 8.26
C ALA A 90 13.97 -8.88 9.34
N ALA A 91 13.83 -10.17 9.07
CA ALA A 91 13.19 -11.18 9.93
C ALA A 91 14.17 -12.15 10.63
N ARG A 92 15.46 -11.77 10.71
CA ARG A 92 16.51 -12.53 11.41
C ARG A 92 16.25 -12.61 12.94
N PRO A 93 16.69 -13.69 13.61
CA PRO A 93 16.42 -13.91 15.03
C PRO A 93 16.92 -12.73 15.89
N GLY A 94 16.10 -12.28 16.85
CA GLY A 94 16.48 -11.26 17.81
C GLY A 94 16.10 -9.81 17.48
N ARG A 95 15.59 -9.49 16.28
CA ARG A 95 15.27 -8.10 15.91
C ARG A 95 13.80 -7.76 15.69
N ARG A 96 12.91 -8.65 15.21
CA ARG A 96 11.46 -8.36 15.01
C ARG A 96 10.54 -9.59 14.97
N PRO A 97 9.26 -9.47 15.37
CA PRO A 97 8.26 -10.50 15.12
C PRO A 97 7.96 -10.65 13.62
N ARG A 98 8.11 -11.87 13.08
CA ARG A 98 7.94 -12.24 11.66
C ARG A 98 6.61 -11.83 11.01
N ALA A 99 5.55 -11.67 11.79
CA ALA A 99 4.24 -11.25 11.33
C ALA A 99 4.20 -9.79 10.84
N ALA A 100 5.07 -8.91 11.36
CA ALA A 100 5.15 -7.50 10.96
C ALA A 100 5.71 -7.32 9.54
N VAL A 101 6.43 -8.32 9.04
CA VAL A 101 7.16 -8.27 7.76
C VAL A 101 6.44 -9.07 6.66
N ALA A 102 5.50 -9.94 7.01
CA ALA A 102 4.73 -10.76 6.06
C ALA A 102 3.54 -10.02 5.42
N ARG A 103 2.95 -9.05 6.12
CA ARG A 103 1.74 -8.32 5.70
C ARG A 103 1.93 -7.19 4.67
N PRO A 104 3.01 -6.37 4.69
CA PRO A 104 3.26 -5.41 3.60
C PRO A 104 3.54 -6.09 2.26
N ARG A 105 3.94 -7.37 2.27
CA ARG A 105 4.14 -8.16 1.04
C ARG A 105 2.83 -8.43 0.33
N LEU A 106 1.75 -8.73 1.05
CA LEU A 106 0.43 -8.98 0.46
C LEU A 106 -0.14 -7.73 -0.20
N ALA A 107 0.08 -6.55 0.38
CA ALA A 107 -0.38 -5.28 -0.19
C ALA A 107 0.31 -4.91 -1.52
N VAL A 108 1.49 -5.48 -1.80
CA VAL A 108 2.23 -5.25 -3.06
C VAL A 108 2.04 -6.41 -4.03
N LEU A 109 2.20 -7.65 -3.56
CA LEU A 109 2.19 -8.83 -4.40
C LEU A 109 0.79 -9.18 -4.90
N VAL A 110 -0.27 -8.92 -4.12
CA VAL A 110 -1.64 -9.25 -4.55
C VAL A 110 -2.08 -8.35 -5.72
N PRO A 111 -1.95 -7.00 -5.67
CA PRO A 111 -2.25 -6.16 -6.83
C PRO A 111 -1.43 -6.49 -8.06
N VAL A 112 -0.13 -6.75 -7.90
CA VAL A 112 0.75 -7.12 -9.02
C VAL A 112 0.31 -8.46 -9.63
N ALA A 113 -0.04 -9.45 -8.81
CA ALA A 113 -0.57 -10.73 -9.30
C ALA A 113 -1.86 -10.52 -10.10
N VAL A 114 -2.79 -9.69 -9.61
CA VAL A 114 -4.05 -9.36 -10.32
C VAL A 114 -3.77 -8.67 -11.65
N ILE A 115 -2.85 -7.70 -11.70
CA ILE A 115 -2.49 -7.00 -12.93
C ILE A 115 -1.90 -7.98 -13.95
N LEU A 116 -0.88 -8.74 -13.55
CA LEU A 116 -0.19 -9.66 -14.47
C LEU A 116 -1.11 -10.76 -14.97
N THR A 117 -1.90 -11.38 -14.09
CA THR A 117 -2.83 -12.46 -14.48
C THR A 117 -4.00 -11.93 -15.32
N GLY A 118 -4.54 -10.76 -14.97
CA GLY A 118 -5.59 -10.09 -15.73
C GLY A 118 -5.13 -9.65 -17.13
N ALA A 119 -3.90 -9.13 -17.23
CA ALA A 119 -3.27 -8.80 -18.51
C ALA A 119 -3.02 -10.05 -19.35
N GLN A 120 -2.50 -11.13 -18.75
CA GLN A 120 -2.26 -12.39 -19.45
C GLN A 120 -3.55 -13.03 -19.98
N ALA A 121 -4.63 -13.01 -19.18
CA ALA A 121 -5.95 -13.45 -19.62
C ALA A 121 -6.50 -12.59 -20.76
N ALA A 122 -6.27 -11.27 -20.71
CA ALA A 122 -6.64 -10.35 -21.79
C ALA A 122 -5.92 -10.71 -23.09
N THR A 123 -4.61 -10.96 -23.00
CA THR A 123 -3.73 -11.32 -24.12
C THR A 123 -4.18 -12.62 -24.76
N VAL A 124 -4.38 -13.69 -23.97
CA VAL A 124 -4.87 -14.96 -24.50
C VAL A 124 -6.22 -14.77 -25.19
N ARG A 125 -7.18 -14.12 -24.51
CA ARG A 125 -8.53 -13.90 -25.07
C ARG A 125 -8.52 -13.07 -26.36
N ALA A 126 -7.64 -12.06 -26.47
CA ALA A 126 -7.54 -11.22 -27.67
C ALA A 126 -7.02 -11.98 -28.89
N ASN A 127 -6.24 -13.05 -28.67
CA ASN A 127 -5.61 -13.86 -29.71
C ASN A 127 -6.35 -15.18 -29.99
N LEU A 128 -7.37 -15.55 -29.19
CA LEU A 128 -8.11 -16.80 -29.38
C LEU A 128 -8.77 -16.86 -30.76
N ASP A 129 -8.55 -17.99 -31.43
CA ASP A 129 -9.06 -18.34 -32.75
C ASP A 129 -8.69 -17.33 -33.84
N ARG A 130 -7.56 -16.63 -33.67
CA ARG A 130 -6.99 -15.77 -34.69
C ARG A 130 -5.93 -16.52 -35.48
N ALA A 131 -5.99 -16.38 -36.80
CA ALA A 131 -4.98 -16.91 -37.70
C ALA A 131 -3.72 -16.01 -37.71
N ASP A 132 -3.91 -14.70 -37.58
CA ASP A 132 -2.84 -13.71 -37.51
C ASP A 132 -2.97 -12.88 -36.22
N TRP A 133 -1.84 -12.56 -35.59
CA TRP A 133 -1.80 -11.71 -34.41
C TRP A 133 -2.25 -10.27 -34.70
N HIS A 134 -2.13 -9.79 -35.96
CA HIS A 134 -2.61 -8.47 -36.35
C HIS A 134 -4.14 -8.32 -36.21
N ASP A 135 -4.87 -9.44 -36.20
CA ASP A 135 -6.33 -9.48 -36.01
C ASP A 135 -6.75 -9.49 -34.54
N ALA A 136 -5.79 -9.55 -33.61
CA ALA A 136 -6.07 -9.43 -32.20
C ALA A 136 -6.60 -8.03 -31.89
N ARG A 137 -7.67 -7.96 -31.10
CA ARG A 137 -8.26 -6.70 -30.64
C ARG A 137 -8.47 -6.75 -29.14
N GLN A 138 -7.94 -5.77 -28.42
CA GLN A 138 -8.14 -5.67 -26.98
C GLN A 138 -9.29 -4.69 -26.67
N PRO A 139 -10.36 -5.12 -25.97
CA PRO A 139 -11.40 -4.23 -25.48
C PRO A 139 -10.90 -3.47 -24.25
N GLY A 140 -10.83 -2.14 -24.33
CA GLY A 140 -10.32 -1.27 -23.25
C GLY A 140 -11.05 -1.42 -21.90
N LEU A 141 -12.32 -1.85 -21.91
CA LEU A 141 -13.10 -2.16 -20.70
C LEU A 141 -12.47 -3.28 -19.85
N TRP A 142 -11.78 -4.24 -20.47
CA TRP A 142 -11.10 -5.31 -19.76
C TRP A 142 -9.92 -4.78 -18.93
N LEU A 143 -9.13 -3.89 -19.51
CA LEU A 143 -8.01 -3.24 -18.81
C LEU A 143 -8.54 -2.44 -17.61
N LEU A 144 -9.63 -1.69 -17.79
CA LEU A 144 -10.26 -0.94 -16.71
C LEU A 144 -10.71 -1.86 -15.56
N ALA A 145 -11.33 -3.01 -15.88
CA ALA A 145 -11.77 -3.98 -14.88
C ALA A 145 -10.59 -4.57 -14.09
N VAL A 146 -9.47 -4.90 -14.77
CA VAL A 146 -8.25 -5.41 -14.11
C VAL A 146 -7.64 -4.35 -13.19
N LEU A 147 -7.54 -3.09 -13.65
CA LEU A 147 -7.00 -2.00 -12.84
C LEU A 147 -7.87 -1.71 -11.63
N LEU A 148 -9.20 -1.70 -11.79
CA LEU A 148 -10.14 -1.53 -10.69
C LEU A 148 -10.00 -2.67 -9.67
N LEU A 149 -9.95 -3.92 -10.13
CA LEU A 149 -9.78 -5.08 -9.27
C LEU A 149 -8.43 -5.06 -8.53
N ALA A 150 -7.36 -4.64 -9.19
CA ALA A 150 -6.04 -4.49 -8.58
C ALA A 150 -6.06 -3.40 -7.49
N ALA A 151 -6.72 -2.27 -7.75
CA ALA A 151 -6.90 -1.19 -6.78
C ALA A 151 -7.71 -1.66 -5.55
N LEU A 152 -8.83 -2.37 -5.78
CA LEU A 152 -9.64 -2.95 -4.71
C LEU A 152 -8.85 -3.98 -3.88
N ALA A 153 -8.08 -4.84 -4.54
CA ALA A 153 -7.24 -5.84 -3.88
C ALA A 153 -6.12 -5.18 -3.05
N GLY A 154 -5.52 -4.10 -3.57
CA GLY A 154 -4.53 -3.29 -2.85
C GLY A 154 -5.13 -2.63 -1.62
N ALA A 155 -6.31 -2.03 -1.76
CA ALA A 155 -7.07 -1.45 -0.65
C ALA A 155 -7.47 -2.49 0.41
N GLY A 156 -7.90 -3.68 -0.02
CA GLY A 156 -8.21 -4.80 0.87
C GLY A 156 -6.99 -5.32 1.64
N GLY A 157 -5.87 -5.50 0.94
CA GLY A 157 -4.58 -5.86 1.56
C GLY A 157 -4.11 -4.81 2.57
N TRP A 158 -4.32 -3.52 2.25
CA TRP A 158 -4.05 -2.40 3.15
C TRP A 158 -4.95 -2.40 4.40
N LEU A 159 -6.27 -2.63 4.25
CA LEU A 159 -7.22 -2.73 5.37
C LEU A 159 -6.90 -3.92 6.29
N LEU A 160 -6.54 -5.07 5.71
CA LEU A 160 -6.17 -6.27 6.48
C LEU A 160 -4.81 -6.11 7.17
N ALA A 161 -3.87 -5.39 6.58
CA ALA A 161 -2.60 -5.06 7.21
C ALA A 161 -2.76 -4.08 8.39
N THR A 162 -3.81 -3.25 8.37
CA THR A 162 -4.05 -2.21 9.38
C THR A 162 -4.94 -2.65 10.54
N ARG A 163 -5.72 -3.74 10.37
CA ARG A 163 -6.52 -4.36 11.44
C ARG A 163 -5.80 -5.56 12.06
N ARG A 164 -5.25 -5.40 13.29
CA ARG A 164 -5.39 -6.34 14.43
C ARG A 164 -4.55 -5.99 15.67
N PRO A 165 -4.94 -6.52 16.85
CA PRO A 165 -4.44 -6.17 18.18
C PRO A 165 -3.13 -6.87 18.52
N ALA A 166 -2.39 -6.35 19.49
CA ALA A 166 -1.18 -6.95 20.04
C ALA A 166 -1.16 -6.86 21.56
N ASP A 167 -0.48 -7.83 22.16
CA ASP A 167 -0.19 -7.92 23.58
C ASP A 167 0.77 -6.80 24.04
N ALA A 168 0.56 -6.38 25.29
CA ALA A 168 1.19 -5.23 25.94
C ALA A 168 2.68 -5.44 26.25
N ALA A 169 3.46 -4.37 26.13
CA ALA A 169 4.76 -4.21 26.77
C ALA A 169 4.72 -2.90 27.61
N PRO A 170 5.48 -2.79 28.70
CA PRO A 170 5.27 -1.72 29.69
C PRO A 170 5.62 -0.34 29.13
N ALA A 171 4.80 0.65 29.49
CA ALA A 171 5.04 2.07 29.19
C ALA A 171 6.19 2.61 30.06
N GLY A 172 7.05 3.45 29.47
CA GLY A 172 8.04 4.24 30.23
C GLY A 172 7.38 5.47 30.84
N GLU A 173 7.76 5.81 32.07
CA GLU A 173 7.03 6.72 32.96
C GLU A 173 7.26 8.22 32.71
N ASP A 174 8.32 8.63 32.00
CA ASP A 174 8.63 10.05 31.81
C ASP A 174 8.22 10.57 30.44
N THR A 175 6.94 10.94 30.28
CA THR A 175 6.47 11.62 29.06
C THR A 175 5.98 13.03 29.37
N PRO A 176 6.48 14.08 28.68
CA PRO A 176 6.06 15.47 28.94
C PRO A 176 4.54 15.62 28.84
N ALA A 177 3.92 16.27 29.82
CA ALA A 177 2.49 16.56 29.86
C ALA A 177 2.28 18.08 29.95
N LEU A 178 1.30 18.58 29.20
CA LEU A 178 0.91 19.99 29.23
C LEU A 178 0.00 20.24 30.43
N ASP A 179 0.28 21.26 31.23
CA ASP A 179 -0.66 21.70 32.26
C ASP A 179 -1.86 22.39 31.57
N VAL A 180 -3.05 21.84 31.78
CA VAL A 180 -4.29 22.33 31.17
C VAL A 180 -5.19 22.73 32.33
N PRO A 181 -5.63 24.00 32.43
CA PRO A 181 -6.58 24.41 33.46
C PRO A 181 -7.89 23.62 33.37
N GLU A 182 -8.52 23.35 34.51
CA GLU A 182 -9.83 22.71 34.56
C GLU A 182 -10.88 23.57 33.82
N GLY A 183 -11.80 22.93 33.11
CA GLY A 183 -12.86 23.61 32.34
C GLY A 183 -12.48 24.18 30.97
N ARG A 184 -11.20 24.18 30.56
CA ARG A 184 -10.81 24.61 29.20
C ARG A 184 -10.69 23.43 28.23
N ARG A 185 -11.23 23.62 27.02
CA ARG A 185 -11.05 22.70 25.88
C ARG A 185 -9.91 23.18 24.99
N LEU A 186 -8.81 22.44 24.95
CA LEU A 186 -7.68 22.72 24.06
C LEU A 186 -7.69 21.79 22.86
N VAL A 187 -7.36 22.34 21.69
CA VAL A 187 -7.19 21.60 20.45
C VAL A 187 -5.87 22.01 19.84
N TRP A 188 -5.03 21.02 19.56
CA TRP A 188 -3.81 21.20 18.78
C TRP A 188 -4.05 20.75 17.34
N PHE A 189 -3.54 21.51 16.39
CA PHE A 189 -3.68 21.24 14.96
C PHE A 189 -2.39 21.58 14.24
N SER A 190 -1.91 20.66 13.42
CA SER A 190 -0.75 20.86 12.57
C SER A 190 -1.00 20.27 11.19
N ARG A 191 -0.51 20.96 10.15
CA ARG A 191 -0.64 20.54 8.76
C ARG A 191 0.72 20.58 8.09
N THR A 192 1.13 19.45 7.54
CA THR A 192 2.37 19.34 6.79
C THR A 192 2.07 18.95 5.36
N SER A 193 2.84 19.49 4.42
CA SER A 193 2.60 19.27 3.01
C SER A 193 3.91 19.20 2.23
N ASN A 194 3.93 18.40 1.17
CA ASN A 194 5.09 18.21 0.32
C ASN A 194 4.83 18.81 -1.07
N HIS A 195 5.58 19.85 -1.43
CA HIS A 195 5.39 20.58 -2.69
C HIS A 195 5.72 19.73 -3.92
N TRP A 196 6.70 18.83 -3.83
CA TRP A 196 7.02 17.90 -4.92
C TRP A 196 5.87 16.91 -5.18
N LEU A 197 5.27 16.36 -4.13
CA LEU A 197 4.10 15.48 -4.29
C LEU A 197 2.88 16.23 -4.86
N ARG A 198 2.70 17.51 -4.52
CA ARG A 198 1.68 18.35 -5.17
C ARG A 198 1.96 18.56 -6.65
N LEU A 199 3.22 18.83 -7.00
CA LEU A 199 3.62 19.00 -8.40
C LEU A 199 3.42 17.71 -9.20
N MET A 200 3.82 16.57 -8.63
CA MET A 200 3.60 15.24 -9.21
C MET A 200 2.12 14.85 -9.29
N ALA A 201 1.24 15.47 -8.50
CA ALA A 201 -0.20 15.34 -8.67
C ALA A 201 -0.74 16.27 -9.77
N ALA A 202 -0.22 17.50 -9.84
CA ALA A 202 -0.70 18.53 -10.75
C ALA A 202 -0.44 18.20 -12.22
N VAL A 203 0.76 17.71 -12.55
CA VAL A 203 1.15 17.38 -13.94
C VAL A 203 0.22 16.32 -14.55
N PRO A 204 0.06 15.11 -13.98
CA PRO A 204 -0.89 14.14 -14.51
C PRO A 204 -2.34 14.62 -14.38
N GLY A 205 -2.68 15.42 -13.37
CA GLY A 205 -4.03 16.00 -13.24
C GLY A 205 -4.38 16.92 -14.43
N ALA A 206 -3.44 17.77 -14.86
CA ALA A 206 -3.60 18.62 -16.02
C ALA A 206 -3.74 17.80 -17.32
N VAL A 207 -2.95 16.73 -17.46
CA VAL A 207 -3.05 15.81 -18.61
C VAL A 207 -4.41 15.11 -18.62
N ALA A 208 -4.91 14.65 -17.48
CA ALA A 208 -6.22 14.04 -17.37
C ALA A 208 -7.34 15.03 -17.75
N LEU A 209 -7.28 16.27 -17.25
CA LEU A 209 -8.25 17.29 -17.62
C LEU A 209 -8.20 17.62 -19.12
N GLY A 210 -7.01 17.74 -19.69
CA GLY A 210 -6.82 17.95 -21.12
C GLY A 210 -7.42 16.81 -21.95
N ALA A 211 -7.26 15.55 -21.51
CA ALA A 211 -7.87 14.39 -22.16
C ALA A 211 -9.42 14.45 -22.09
N LEU A 212 -9.99 14.92 -20.98
CA LEU A 212 -11.44 15.09 -20.83
C LEU A 212 -12.00 16.21 -21.72
N VAL A 213 -11.28 17.33 -21.86
CA VAL A 213 -11.64 18.40 -22.79
C VAL A 213 -11.55 17.91 -24.24
N ALA A 214 -10.50 17.16 -24.57
CA ALA A 214 -10.34 16.56 -25.90
C ALA A 214 -11.47 15.55 -26.22
N LEU A 215 -11.94 14.79 -25.22
CA LEU A 215 -13.09 13.89 -25.34
C LEU A 215 -14.37 14.67 -25.66
N ALA A 216 -14.62 15.74 -24.91
CA ALA A 216 -15.81 16.58 -25.11
C ALA A 216 -15.81 17.27 -26.49
N GLY A 217 -14.63 17.64 -26.99
CA GLY A 217 -14.46 18.27 -28.30
C GLY A 217 -14.35 17.30 -29.48
N GLY A 218 -14.39 15.99 -29.27
CA GLY A 218 -14.25 14.99 -30.35
C GLY A 218 -12.90 15.03 -31.07
N LEU A 219 -11.85 15.57 -30.42
CA LEU A 219 -10.56 15.87 -31.04
C LEU A 219 -9.69 14.64 -31.31
N ALA A 220 -10.01 13.50 -30.71
CA ALA A 220 -9.32 12.22 -30.93
C ALA A 220 -10.23 11.03 -30.59
N ARG A 221 -9.71 9.83 -30.87
CA ARG A 221 -10.38 8.57 -30.55
C ARG A 221 -10.70 8.46 -29.05
N ALA A 222 -11.98 8.18 -28.75
CA ALA A 222 -12.49 8.26 -27.38
C ALA A 222 -11.84 7.25 -26.42
N ASP A 223 -11.53 6.05 -26.89
CA ASP A 223 -10.88 5.00 -26.10
C ASP A 223 -9.46 5.39 -25.65
N THR A 224 -8.67 6.00 -26.52
CA THR A 224 -7.34 6.55 -26.20
C THR A 224 -7.41 7.59 -25.10
N LEU A 225 -8.33 8.55 -25.25
CA LEU A 225 -8.46 9.66 -24.31
C LEU A 225 -9.03 9.19 -22.97
N TRP A 226 -9.90 8.18 -22.95
CA TRP A 226 -10.37 7.55 -21.72
C TRP A 226 -9.24 6.83 -20.98
N ALA A 227 -8.37 6.10 -21.70
CA ALA A 227 -7.22 5.44 -21.08
C ALA A 227 -6.22 6.45 -20.50
N LEU A 228 -5.93 7.52 -21.25
CA LEU A 228 -5.08 8.63 -20.80
C LEU A 228 -5.68 9.34 -19.58
N PHE A 229 -6.97 9.68 -19.64
CA PHE A 229 -7.71 10.27 -18.53
C PHE A 229 -7.64 9.38 -17.30
N ALA A 230 -7.98 8.09 -17.42
CA ALA A 230 -8.04 7.18 -16.28
C ALA A 230 -6.66 6.99 -15.63
N GLY A 231 -5.62 6.71 -16.43
CA GLY A 231 -4.26 6.52 -15.91
C GLY A 231 -3.72 7.76 -15.21
N CYS A 232 -3.86 8.92 -15.85
CA CYS A 232 -3.40 10.18 -15.29
C CYS A 232 -4.24 10.64 -14.09
N ALA A 233 -5.56 10.43 -14.11
CA ALA A 233 -6.44 10.74 -12.98
C ALA A 233 -6.10 9.89 -11.74
N VAL A 234 -5.85 8.58 -11.93
CA VAL A 234 -5.44 7.70 -10.83
C VAL A 234 -4.09 8.11 -10.26
N ALA A 235 -3.10 8.37 -11.10
CA ALA A 235 -1.78 8.83 -10.66
C ALA A 235 -1.87 10.17 -9.92
N SER A 236 -2.62 11.13 -10.47
CA SER A 236 -2.85 12.44 -9.87
C SER A 236 -3.52 12.31 -8.50
N LEU A 237 -4.59 11.51 -8.41
CA LEU A 237 -5.32 11.28 -7.17
C LEU A 237 -4.44 10.62 -6.11
N ALA A 238 -3.65 9.60 -6.48
CA ALA A 238 -2.74 8.92 -5.55
C ALA A 238 -1.68 9.88 -4.99
N CYS A 239 -1.07 10.71 -5.83
CA CYS A 239 -0.11 11.73 -5.41
C CYS A 239 -0.78 12.81 -4.55
N ALA A 240 -1.98 13.27 -4.92
CA ALA A 240 -2.74 14.28 -4.19
C ALA A 240 -3.12 13.81 -2.78
N LEU A 241 -3.59 12.57 -2.64
CA LEU A 241 -3.92 11.96 -1.34
C LEU A 241 -2.70 11.87 -0.42
N CYS A 242 -1.50 11.65 -0.98
CA CYS A 242 -0.25 11.58 -0.22
C CYS A 242 0.45 12.94 -0.05
N SER A 243 -0.06 14.01 -0.66
CA SER A 243 0.66 15.30 -0.74
C SER A 243 0.64 16.12 0.55
N SER A 244 -0.31 15.84 1.44
CA SER A 244 -0.47 16.55 2.71
C SER A 244 -0.99 15.63 3.79
N VAL A 245 -0.67 15.97 5.03
CA VAL A 245 -1.16 15.32 6.23
C VAL A 245 -1.56 16.39 7.24
N GLN A 246 -2.65 16.13 7.93
CA GLN A 246 -3.17 16.98 9.00
C GLN A 246 -3.25 16.14 10.26
N ALA A 247 -2.62 16.57 11.33
CA ALA A 247 -2.77 15.97 12.64
C ALA A 247 -3.55 16.92 13.55
N ARG A 248 -4.56 16.37 14.23
CA ARG A 248 -5.39 17.09 15.18
C ARG A 248 -5.44 16.31 16.48
N VAL A 249 -5.09 16.95 17.59
CA VAL A 249 -5.28 16.41 18.94
C VAL A 249 -6.40 17.19 19.60
N SER A 250 -7.40 16.47 20.12
CA SER A 250 -8.54 17.03 20.84
C SER A 250 -8.98 16.04 21.93
N GLU A 251 -10.01 16.36 22.72
CA GLU A 251 -10.59 15.45 23.73
C GLU A 251 -11.00 14.07 23.17
N ARG A 252 -11.28 14.00 21.86
CA ARG A 252 -11.58 12.75 21.15
C ARG A 252 -10.34 11.89 20.85
N GLY A 253 -9.14 12.43 21.08
CA GLY A 253 -7.84 11.82 20.83
C GLY A 253 -7.12 12.40 19.62
N LEU A 254 -6.30 11.57 18.98
CA LEU A 254 -5.52 11.92 17.80
C LEU A 254 -6.30 11.57 16.53
N GLU A 255 -6.43 12.54 15.63
CA GLU A 255 -6.94 12.35 14.27
C GLU A 255 -5.87 12.74 13.26
N VAL A 256 -5.53 11.83 12.36
CA VAL A 256 -4.57 12.04 11.26
C VAL A 256 -5.29 11.88 9.94
N ALA A 257 -5.37 12.95 9.16
CA ALA A 257 -6.09 13.03 7.92
C ALA A 257 -5.13 13.25 6.74
N PHE A 258 -5.38 12.56 5.63
CA PHE A 258 -4.53 12.58 4.45
C PHE A 258 -5.10 13.48 3.35
N GLY A 259 -4.22 14.06 2.55
CA GLY A 259 -4.57 14.82 1.36
C GLY A 259 -5.24 16.18 1.63
N PRO A 260 -5.50 16.93 0.55
CA PRO A 260 -6.08 18.27 0.64
C PRO A 260 -7.50 18.25 1.22
N LEU A 261 -8.25 17.18 0.94
CA LEU A 261 -9.62 16.96 1.40
C LEU A 261 -9.71 16.42 2.84
N ALA A 262 -8.59 16.25 3.53
CA ALA A 262 -8.55 15.62 4.85
C ALA A 262 -9.23 14.23 4.87
N TRP A 263 -9.06 13.44 3.80
CA TRP A 263 -9.57 12.09 3.67
C TRP A 263 -8.62 11.23 2.81
N PRO A 264 -8.32 9.97 3.19
CA PRO A 264 -8.84 9.21 4.33
C PRO A 264 -8.37 9.74 5.70
N ARG A 265 -9.04 9.33 6.80
CA ARG A 265 -8.73 9.75 8.18
C ARG A 265 -8.47 8.54 9.07
N ARG A 266 -7.52 8.67 9.98
CA ARG A 266 -7.21 7.67 11.00
C ARG A 266 -7.34 8.29 12.38
N ARG A 267 -7.99 7.58 13.30
CA ARG A 267 -8.32 8.08 14.63
C ARG A 267 -7.81 7.11 15.69
N TRP A 268 -7.42 7.67 16.83
CA TRP A 268 -7.07 6.96 18.04
C TRP A 268 -7.71 7.68 19.21
N ALA A 269 -8.49 6.99 20.02
CA ALA A 269 -8.98 7.58 21.26
C ALA A 269 -7.82 7.75 22.25
N PRO A 270 -7.90 8.68 23.22
CA PRO A 270 -6.85 8.84 24.23
C PRO A 270 -6.52 7.55 24.99
N GLY A 271 -7.52 6.70 25.24
CA GLY A 271 -7.32 5.38 25.88
C GLY A 271 -6.62 4.35 24.99
N ASP A 272 -6.59 4.56 23.67
CA ASP A 272 -5.92 3.70 22.70
C ASP A 272 -4.45 4.09 22.50
N ILE A 273 -3.88 4.92 23.36
CA ILE A 273 -2.53 5.47 23.23
C ILE A 273 -1.79 5.25 24.55
N GLU A 274 -0.71 4.49 24.50
CA GLU A 274 0.16 4.22 25.66
C GLU A 274 1.07 5.40 25.93
N ALA A 275 1.73 5.92 24.90
CA ALA A 275 2.69 7.02 25.00
C ALA A 275 2.63 7.92 23.76
N ALA A 276 2.89 9.21 23.93
CA ALA A 276 3.05 10.17 22.84
C ALA A 276 4.31 11.01 23.06
N ARG A 277 5.16 11.14 22.05
CA ARG A 277 6.42 11.89 22.12
C ARG A 277 6.71 12.61 20.80
N ALA A 278 7.51 13.66 20.87
CA ALA A 278 8.15 14.25 19.69
C ALA A 278 9.47 13.53 19.42
N GLU A 279 9.78 13.29 18.15
CA GLU A 279 11.02 12.66 17.72
C GLU A 279 11.41 13.23 16.35
N ASP A 280 12.67 13.59 16.16
CA ASP A 280 13.19 13.96 14.84
C ASP A 280 13.45 12.70 14.01
N ARG A 281 12.92 12.67 12.78
CA ARG A 281 13.18 11.58 11.83
C ARG A 281 13.62 12.12 10.49
N ARG A 282 14.44 11.34 9.79
CA ARG A 282 14.86 11.60 8.41
C ARG A 282 14.23 10.59 7.46
N PRO A 283 13.93 10.99 6.20
CA PRO A 283 13.37 10.08 5.21
C PRO A 283 14.23 8.81 5.01
N SER A 284 15.55 8.94 5.07
CA SER A 284 16.48 7.80 4.96
C SER A 284 16.30 6.74 6.06
N GLU A 285 15.84 7.12 7.25
CA GLU A 285 15.66 6.22 8.40
C GLU A 285 14.35 5.44 8.34
N VAL A 286 13.34 6.02 7.68
CA VAL A 286 11.97 5.47 7.62
C VAL A 286 11.60 4.89 6.25
N GLY A 287 12.53 4.89 5.30
CA GLY A 287 12.36 4.27 3.97
C GLY A 287 11.81 5.21 2.89
N GLY A 288 11.97 6.52 3.06
CA GLY A 288 11.67 7.56 2.08
C GLY A 288 10.44 8.41 2.43
N TRP A 289 9.97 9.17 1.43
CA TRP A 289 8.83 10.07 1.53
C TRP A 289 7.48 9.35 1.43
N GLY A 290 6.42 9.88 2.06
CA GLY A 290 5.06 9.36 2.01
C GLY A 290 4.71 8.44 3.18
N TYR A 291 3.71 7.59 2.99
CA TYR A 291 3.26 6.62 4.00
C TYR A 291 4.14 5.37 3.97
N ARG A 292 5.00 5.21 4.98
CA ARG A 292 6.00 4.15 5.06
C ARG A 292 5.69 3.16 6.16
N LEU A 293 5.85 1.88 5.82
CA LEU A 293 5.82 0.77 6.77
C LEU A 293 7.26 0.37 7.01
N SER A 294 7.80 0.79 8.15
CA SER A 294 9.18 0.56 8.52
C SER A 294 9.27 -0.30 9.77
N GLY A 295 10.51 -0.52 10.17
CA GLY A 295 10.83 -1.19 11.40
C GLY A 295 10.46 -0.49 12.69
N LEU A 296 10.37 0.84 12.61
CA LEU A 296 9.93 1.71 13.69
C LEU A 296 8.40 1.74 13.78
N GLY A 297 7.72 1.20 12.76
CA GLY A 297 6.27 1.14 12.64
C GLY A 297 5.78 1.88 11.41
N THR A 298 4.61 2.47 11.51
CA THR A 298 4.06 3.29 10.43
C THR A 298 4.61 4.70 10.56
N THR A 299 5.19 5.27 9.50
CA THR A 299 5.61 6.67 9.49
C THR A 299 5.06 7.36 8.26
N VAL A 300 4.37 8.47 8.47
CA VAL A 300 3.93 9.38 7.41
C VAL A 300 4.97 10.49 7.34
N MET A 301 5.81 10.44 6.31
CA MET A 301 6.97 11.31 6.18
C MET A 301 6.80 12.25 4.98
N LEU A 302 6.37 13.49 5.22
CA LEU A 302 6.20 14.50 4.16
C LEU A 302 7.28 15.58 4.18
N ARG A 303 7.89 15.82 5.35
CA ARG A 303 9.10 16.65 5.52
C ARG A 303 10.09 15.95 6.45
N SER A 304 11.38 16.30 6.34
CA SER A 304 12.39 15.86 7.32
C SER A 304 12.24 16.63 8.63
N GLY A 305 12.68 16.04 9.74
CA GLY A 305 12.70 16.66 11.06
C GLY A 305 11.56 16.17 11.95
N GLU A 306 10.98 17.10 12.70
CA GLU A 306 10.08 16.81 13.81
C GLU A 306 8.87 15.96 13.40
N CYS A 307 8.61 14.90 14.17
CA CYS A 307 7.48 14.00 14.01
C CYS A 307 6.76 13.78 15.35
N LEU A 308 5.42 13.79 15.30
CA LEU A 308 4.59 13.32 16.40
C LEU A 308 4.54 11.79 16.36
N VAL A 309 5.06 11.15 17.39
CA VAL A 309 5.12 9.69 17.52
C VAL A 309 4.19 9.25 18.63
N ILE A 310 3.25 8.37 18.29
CA ILE A 310 2.42 7.69 19.28
C ILE A 310 2.76 6.21 19.32
N ARG A 311 2.70 5.64 20.52
CA ARG A 311 2.63 4.20 20.75
C ARG A 311 1.16 3.84 20.98
N PRO A 312 0.47 3.27 19.98
CA PRO A 312 -0.91 2.86 20.16
C PRO A 312 -0.98 1.71 21.17
N ARG A 313 -1.99 1.75 22.04
CA ARG A 313 -2.21 0.73 23.06
C ARG A 313 -2.45 -0.62 22.43
N GLY A 314 -1.74 -1.62 22.94
CA GLY A 314 -1.76 -2.97 22.36
C GLY A 314 -1.20 -3.01 20.94
N ARG A 315 -0.21 -2.18 20.60
CA ARG A 315 0.59 -2.33 19.36
C ARG A 315 2.08 -2.21 19.67
N ARG A 316 2.88 -3.15 19.14
CA ARG A 316 4.35 -3.13 19.24
C ARG A 316 5.05 -2.08 18.37
N THR A 317 4.32 -1.46 17.45
CA THR A 317 4.88 -0.56 16.43
C THR A 317 4.34 0.85 16.63
N ASP A 318 5.22 1.85 16.53
CA ASP A 318 4.79 3.24 16.60
C ASP A 318 4.01 3.65 15.36
N PHE A 319 3.18 4.67 15.54
CA PHE A 319 2.71 5.51 14.45
C PHE A 319 3.37 6.88 14.58
N ALA A 320 4.07 7.30 13.54
CA ALA A 320 4.72 8.60 13.46
C ALA A 320 4.15 9.41 12.29
N VAL A 321 4.04 10.72 12.46
CA VAL A 321 3.64 11.64 11.40
C VAL A 321 4.52 12.88 11.46
N SER A 322 5.11 13.28 10.34
CA SER A 322 5.89 14.53 10.24
C SER A 322 4.94 15.71 10.36
N VAL A 323 5.09 16.50 11.42
CA VAL A 323 4.23 17.63 11.79
C VAL A 323 5.05 18.68 12.53
N ASP A 324 4.66 19.94 12.36
CA ASP A 324 5.22 21.06 13.11
C ASP A 324 4.64 21.10 14.53
N ASP A 325 5.45 21.50 15.50
CA ASP A 325 5.04 21.66 16.92
C ASP A 325 4.55 20.33 17.52
N ALA A 326 5.26 19.24 17.19
CA ALA A 326 4.95 17.89 17.64
C ALA A 326 5.10 17.74 19.16
N GLU A 327 6.00 18.49 19.78
CA GLU A 327 6.20 18.51 21.23
C GLU A 327 4.91 18.91 21.96
N ARG A 328 4.27 20.03 21.57
CA ARG A 328 2.99 20.44 22.16
C ARG A 328 1.86 19.48 21.83
N GLY A 329 1.85 18.93 20.62
CA GLY A 329 0.88 17.89 20.23
C GLY A 329 0.98 16.64 21.11
N ALA A 330 2.20 16.19 21.39
CA ALA A 330 2.47 15.05 22.27
C ALA A 330 2.10 15.36 23.72
N ALA A 331 2.49 16.52 24.24
CA ALA A 331 2.20 16.95 25.59
C ALA A 331 0.70 17.04 25.87
N LEU A 332 -0.08 17.62 24.94
CA LEU A 332 -1.54 17.66 25.06
C LEU A 332 -2.15 16.26 25.05
N LEU A 333 -1.63 15.36 24.22
CA LEU A 333 -2.14 13.98 24.12
C LEU A 333 -1.86 13.17 25.39
N ASN A 334 -0.69 13.38 26.02
CA ASN A 334 -0.35 12.77 27.31
C ASN A 334 -1.26 13.29 28.44
N THR A 335 -1.57 14.59 28.47
CA THR A 335 -2.52 15.16 29.44
C THR A 335 -3.92 14.57 29.29
N LEU A 336 -4.41 14.48 28.05
CA LEU A 336 -5.73 13.89 27.77
C LEU A 336 -5.78 12.39 28.09
N ARG A 337 -4.66 11.68 27.97
CA ARG A 337 -4.54 10.29 28.43
C ARG A 337 -4.63 10.21 29.96
N ALA A 338 -3.87 11.03 30.68
CA ALA A 338 -3.82 11.02 32.15
C ALA A 338 -5.21 11.30 32.76
N ARG A 339 -5.92 12.32 32.25
CA ARG A 339 -7.28 12.69 32.71
C ARG A 339 -8.35 11.61 32.51
N ARG A 340 -8.13 10.62 31.65
CA ARG A 340 -9.04 9.48 31.48
C ARG A 340 -8.66 8.27 32.34
N ALA A 341 -7.45 8.26 32.88
CA ALA A 341 -6.98 7.20 33.75
C ALA A 341 -7.29 7.48 35.23
N SER A 342 -7.44 8.76 35.58
CA SER A 342 -8.03 9.25 36.84
C SER A 342 -9.55 9.12 36.83
#